data_AF-A0A1J4UBC3-F1
#
_entry.id   AF-A0A1J4UBC3-F1
#
_cell.length_a   1.000
_cell.length_b   1.000
_cell.length_c   1.000
_cell.angle_alpha   90.00
_cell.angle_beta   90.00
_cell.angle_gamma   90.00
#
_symmetry.space_group_name_H-M   'P 1'
#
loop_
_entity.id
_entity.type
_entity.pdbx_description
1 polymer ?
#
loop_
_entity_poly.entity_id
_entity_poly.type
_entity_poly.pdbx_seq_one_letter_code
_entity_poly.pdbx_strand_id
1 'polypeptide(L)'
;MLNIVGKRNIFFTISGVWIGLSILFVLLFGLKPGIDFTGGSILELSFTGDRPAFSDMQAEFADNTYGNVLVQTTEDNGYILKMKFISEDEHKAILQKLRDKFEVIKDSGLSVTSDNNDTKLLDIKTTTVSSTTAVVTTTSTTSTTSTISAIDQNSDVVENRLIEDRIETIGPAVGLQLQKRSIEVVIAVVLAIVLFIAYAFRKVAKPVSSWKYGVTAVIALVHDVVGTIGVFALLGKFYGVEVDIPFVVAMLTVFGYSVNDTIIVFDRIRENLIKYGYEKFDEVVNKGIKQTLSRSINTSFTVLLVLFAMFLFGGGSIHYFSLALIIGIFLGTYSSIFLASPMLVVWQKMSKK
;
A
#
# COMPACT_ATOMS: atom_id res chain seq x y z
N MET A 1 21.17 27.96 22.41
CA MET A 1 20.59 28.17 21.06
C MET A 1 20.97 27.00 20.17
N LEU A 2 20.03 26.39 19.45
CA LEU A 2 20.30 25.26 18.54
C LEU A 2 21.21 25.71 17.38
N ASN A 3 22.37 25.07 17.22
CA ASN A 3 23.31 25.33 16.12
C ASN A 3 23.40 24.09 15.24
N ILE A 4 22.51 24.01 14.25
CA ILE A 4 22.40 22.88 13.33
C ILE A 4 23.58 22.91 12.36
N VAL A 5 23.88 24.07 11.76
CA VAL A 5 24.97 24.24 10.79
C VAL A 5 26.35 23.95 11.40
N GLY A 6 26.55 24.29 12.67
CA GLY A 6 27.78 23.98 13.41
C GLY A 6 27.96 22.49 13.69
N LYS A 7 26.86 21.75 13.87
CA LYS A 7 26.86 20.29 14.11
C LYS A 7 26.70 19.45 12.84
N ARG A 8 26.82 20.06 11.65
CA ARG A 8 26.58 19.41 10.35
C ARG A 8 27.28 18.07 10.15
N ASN A 9 28.48 17.89 10.69
CA ASN A 9 29.24 16.64 10.52
C ASN A 9 28.49 15.45 11.15
N ILE A 10 27.83 15.65 12.30
CA ILE A 10 27.04 14.60 12.96
C ILE A 10 25.87 14.20 12.05
N PHE A 11 25.11 15.18 11.54
CA PHE A 11 23.98 14.92 10.65
C PHE A 11 24.39 14.25 9.35
N PHE A 12 25.51 14.67 8.75
CA PHE A 12 26.05 14.04 7.54
C PHE A 12 26.52 12.61 7.79
N THR A 13 27.12 12.32 8.95
CA THR A 13 27.46 10.93 9.30
C THR A 13 26.21 10.08 9.47
N ILE A 14 25.19 10.58 10.17
CA ILE A 14 23.92 9.85 10.36
C ILE A 14 23.25 9.59 9.00
N SER A 15 23.10 10.61 8.16
CA SER A 15 22.56 10.47 6.80
C SER A 15 23.40 9.55 5.93
N GLY A 16 24.73 9.64 6.02
CA GLY A 16 25.67 8.82 5.27
C GLY A 16 25.61 7.34 5.63
N VAL A 17 25.47 7.01 6.92
CA VAL A 17 25.26 5.64 7.39
C VAL A 17 23.90 5.13 6.94
N TRP A 18 22.85 5.93 7.12
CA TRP A 18 21.49 5.56 6.73
C TRP A 18 21.37 5.26 5.23
N ILE A 19 21.91 6.14 4.38
CA ILE A 19 21.88 5.95 2.92
C ILE A 19 22.75 4.75 2.51
N GLY A 20 23.91 4.56 3.15
CA GLY A 20 24.77 3.41 2.90
C GLY A 20 24.09 2.08 3.22
N LEU A 21 23.42 2.00 4.37
CA LEU A 21 22.61 0.83 4.74
C LEU A 21 21.44 0.62 3.78
N SER A 22 20.76 1.69 3.40
CA SER A 22 19.63 1.61 2.47
C SER A 22 20.06 1.07 1.11
N ILE A 23 21.16 1.59 0.56
CA ILE A 23 21.73 1.09 -0.70
C ILE A 23 22.16 -0.38 -0.53
N LEU A 24 22.79 -0.74 0.58
CA LEU A 24 23.18 -2.12 0.86
C LEU A 24 21.96 -3.06 0.86
N PHE A 25 20.85 -2.67 1.49
CA PHE A 25 19.62 -3.48 1.49
C PHE A 25 19.04 -3.62 0.10
N VAL A 26 19.04 -2.56 -0.71
CA VAL A 26 18.59 -2.62 -2.10
C VAL A 26 19.47 -3.55 -2.93
N LEU A 27 20.80 -3.49 -2.77
CA LEU A 27 21.73 -4.33 -3.53
C LEU A 27 21.68 -5.81 -3.11
N LEU A 28 21.53 -6.09 -1.81
CA LEU A 28 21.52 -7.46 -1.29
C LEU A 28 20.16 -8.15 -1.45
N PHE A 29 19.06 -7.42 -1.29
CA PHE A 29 17.72 -8.01 -1.22
C PHE A 29 16.85 -7.66 -2.43
N GLY A 30 17.09 -6.50 -3.05
CA GLY A 30 16.22 -5.98 -4.09
C GLY A 30 14.84 -5.57 -3.57
N LEU A 31 14.06 -4.92 -4.44
CA LEU A 31 12.63 -4.77 -4.22
C LEU A 31 11.91 -6.00 -4.74
N LYS A 32 10.88 -6.45 -4.02
CA LYS A 32 10.01 -7.52 -4.45
C LYS A 32 8.83 -6.91 -5.23
N PRO A 33 8.81 -6.95 -6.57
CA PRO A 33 7.70 -6.41 -7.34
C PRO A 33 6.43 -7.23 -7.06
N GLY A 34 5.31 -6.55 -6.88
CA GLY A 34 4.02 -7.20 -6.81
C GLY A 34 3.40 -7.44 -8.18
N ILE A 35 2.14 -7.89 -8.18
CA ILE A 35 1.45 -8.38 -9.37
C ILE A 35 1.28 -7.31 -10.46
N ASP A 36 1.26 -6.03 -10.07
CA ASP A 36 1.16 -4.90 -10.99
C ASP A 36 2.35 -4.82 -11.96
N PHE A 37 3.51 -5.34 -11.56
CA PHE A 37 4.74 -5.29 -12.36
C PHE A 37 5.12 -6.66 -12.92
N THR A 38 4.82 -7.76 -12.22
CA THR A 38 5.15 -9.10 -12.69
C THR A 38 4.07 -9.70 -13.59
N GLY A 39 2.84 -9.20 -13.51
CA GLY A 39 1.66 -9.92 -13.96
C GLY A 39 1.33 -11.09 -13.02
N GLY A 40 0.06 -11.47 -12.97
CA GLY A 40 -0.43 -12.48 -12.03
C GLY A 40 -1.90 -12.29 -11.71
N SER A 41 -2.40 -13.11 -10.79
CA SER A 41 -3.73 -12.97 -10.25
C SER A 41 -3.73 -13.09 -8.72
N ILE A 42 -4.51 -12.25 -8.07
CA ILE A 42 -4.80 -12.29 -6.63
C ILE A 42 -6.28 -12.61 -6.48
N LEU A 43 -6.58 -13.65 -5.70
CA LEU A 43 -7.92 -14.00 -5.29
C LEU A 43 -8.00 -13.93 -3.76
N GLU A 44 -8.85 -13.05 -3.26
CA GLU A 44 -9.08 -12.82 -1.84
C GLU A 44 -10.45 -13.40 -1.46
N LEU A 45 -10.43 -14.29 -0.47
CA LEU A 45 -11.58 -15.09 -0.07
C LEU A 45 -11.79 -14.96 1.44
N SER A 46 -13.04 -14.84 1.87
CA SER A 46 -13.44 -14.90 3.28
C SER A 46 -14.46 -16.01 3.53
N PHE A 47 -14.52 -16.48 4.77
CA PHE A 47 -15.41 -17.56 5.21
C PHE A 47 -16.33 -17.05 6.30
N THR A 48 -17.64 -17.34 6.20
CA THR A 48 -18.61 -16.94 7.24
C THR A 48 -18.51 -17.78 8.51
N GLY A 49 -18.10 -19.04 8.37
CA GLY A 49 -17.88 -19.99 9.47
C GLY A 49 -16.39 -20.12 9.79
N ASP A 50 -15.91 -21.31 10.12
CA ASP A 50 -14.48 -21.52 10.38
C ASP A 50 -13.65 -21.54 9.10
N ARG A 51 -12.50 -20.85 9.12
CA ARG A 51 -11.54 -20.91 8.01
C ARG A 51 -10.97 -22.34 7.87
N PRO A 52 -10.96 -22.93 6.66
CA PRO A 52 -10.33 -24.22 6.41
C PRO A 52 -8.86 -24.26 6.86
N ALA A 53 -8.34 -25.43 7.22
CA ALA A 53 -6.94 -25.53 7.61
C ALA A 53 -5.99 -25.14 6.46
N PHE A 54 -4.88 -24.47 6.78
CA PHE A 54 -3.91 -24.00 5.78
C PHE A 54 -3.39 -25.15 4.91
N SER A 55 -3.15 -26.33 5.50
CA SER A 55 -2.74 -27.54 4.78
C SER A 55 -3.75 -27.98 3.74
N ASP A 56 -5.04 -27.88 4.06
CA ASP A 56 -6.12 -28.36 3.18
C ASP A 56 -6.29 -27.42 2.01
N MET A 57 -6.16 -26.11 2.25
CA MET A 57 -6.16 -25.11 1.18
C MET A 57 -4.92 -25.24 0.29
N GLN A 58 -3.74 -25.45 0.87
CA GLN A 58 -2.51 -25.62 0.10
C GLN A 58 -2.51 -26.92 -0.73
N ALA A 59 -3.10 -27.99 -0.20
CA ALA A 59 -3.23 -29.26 -0.92
C ALA A 59 -4.06 -29.14 -2.21
N GLU A 60 -5.02 -28.22 -2.25
CA GLU A 60 -5.86 -28.01 -3.44
C GLU A 60 -5.12 -27.45 -4.65
N PHE A 61 -3.95 -26.85 -4.41
CA PHE A 61 -3.11 -26.24 -5.44
C PHE A 61 -1.75 -26.95 -5.59
N ALA A 62 -1.58 -28.13 -4.96
CA ALA A 62 -0.33 -28.90 -5.02
C ALA A 62 -0.04 -29.49 -6.41
N ASP A 63 -1.06 -29.62 -7.25
CA ASP A 63 -0.96 -30.10 -8.64
C ASP A 63 -0.23 -29.11 -9.57
N ASN A 64 0.03 -27.88 -9.11
CA ASN A 64 0.65 -26.78 -9.86
C ASN A 64 -0.08 -26.42 -11.16
N THR A 65 -1.36 -26.78 -11.29
CA THR A 65 -2.16 -26.49 -12.49
C THR A 65 -2.21 -24.99 -12.77
N TYR A 66 -2.26 -24.17 -11.73
CA TYR A 66 -2.28 -22.70 -11.80
C TYR A 66 -0.92 -22.04 -11.49
N GLY A 67 0.16 -22.82 -11.62
CA GLY A 67 1.51 -22.44 -11.19
C GLY A 67 1.72 -22.58 -9.69
N ASN A 68 2.78 -21.97 -9.18
CA ASN A 68 3.08 -21.97 -7.75
C ASN A 68 2.12 -21.00 -7.04
N VAL A 69 1.03 -21.53 -6.50
CA VAL A 69 0.01 -20.76 -5.77
C VAL A 69 0.54 -20.47 -4.37
N LEU A 70 0.75 -19.19 -4.07
CA LEU A 70 1.10 -18.73 -2.74
C LEU A 70 -0.17 -18.50 -1.94
N VAL A 71 -0.40 -19.35 -0.94
CA VAL A 71 -1.50 -19.23 0.01
C VAL A 71 -1.04 -18.38 1.20
N GLN A 72 -1.80 -17.34 1.54
CA GLN A 72 -1.56 -16.49 2.71
C GLN A 72 -2.85 -16.36 3.52
N THR A 73 -2.75 -16.45 4.84
CA THR A 73 -3.89 -16.24 5.75
C THR A 73 -4.20 -14.77 5.93
N THR A 74 -5.48 -14.41 5.92
CA THR A 74 -5.96 -13.06 6.25
C THR A 74 -6.41 -12.99 7.72
N GLU A 75 -6.43 -11.78 8.29
CA GLU A 75 -6.97 -11.53 9.66
C GLU A 75 -8.48 -11.78 9.72
N ASP A 76 -9.23 -11.43 8.67
CA ASP A 76 -10.69 -11.57 8.55
C ASP A 76 -11.14 -13.01 8.23
N ASN A 77 -10.47 -14.01 8.81
CA ASN A 77 -10.84 -15.42 8.68
C ASN A 77 -10.88 -15.91 7.21
N GLY A 78 -9.97 -15.37 6.40
CA GLY A 78 -9.89 -15.59 4.96
C GLY A 78 -8.52 -16.08 4.49
N TYR A 79 -8.41 -16.19 3.16
CA TYR A 79 -7.18 -16.49 2.44
C TYR A 79 -6.96 -15.54 1.27
N ILE A 80 -5.70 -15.16 1.07
CA ILE A 80 -5.21 -14.53 -0.16
C ILE A 80 -4.45 -15.60 -0.94
N LEU A 81 -4.90 -15.85 -2.16
CA LEU A 81 -4.28 -16.75 -3.12
C LEU A 81 -3.59 -15.91 -4.18
N LYS A 82 -2.26 -15.95 -4.24
CA LYS A 82 -1.51 -15.35 -5.35
C LYS A 82 -1.10 -16.44 -6.32
N MET A 83 -1.41 -16.24 -7.59
CA MET A 83 -1.17 -17.20 -8.65
C MET A 83 -0.63 -16.51 -9.90
N LYS A 84 -0.23 -17.32 -10.89
CA LYS A 84 0.06 -16.78 -12.22
C LYS A 84 -1.22 -16.19 -12.81
N PHE A 85 -1.06 -15.45 -13.91
CA PHE A 85 -2.21 -14.96 -14.68
C PHE A 85 -3.16 -16.13 -14.95
N ILE A 86 -4.41 -15.99 -14.52
CA ILE A 86 -5.50 -16.92 -14.82
C ILE A 86 -6.53 -16.24 -15.72
N SER A 87 -7.11 -17.00 -16.63
CA SER A 87 -8.27 -16.59 -17.42
C SER A 87 -9.56 -16.62 -16.58
N GLU A 88 -10.60 -15.95 -17.07
CA GLU A 88 -11.94 -15.97 -16.46
C GLU A 88 -12.52 -17.38 -16.30
N ASP A 89 -12.24 -18.27 -17.26
CA ASP A 89 -12.71 -19.66 -17.19
C ASP A 89 -11.96 -20.44 -16.10
N GLU A 90 -10.65 -20.21 -15.97
CA GLU A 90 -9.84 -20.79 -14.88
C GLU A 90 -10.26 -20.24 -13.52
N HIS A 91 -10.56 -18.93 -13.40
CA HIS A 91 -11.10 -18.33 -12.18
C HIS A 91 -12.39 -19.03 -11.74
N LYS A 92 -13.36 -19.17 -12.64
CA LYS A 92 -14.64 -19.84 -12.34
C LYS A 92 -14.42 -21.29 -11.91
N ALA A 93 -13.51 -22.00 -12.58
CA ALA A 93 -13.17 -23.37 -12.21
C ALA A 93 -12.54 -23.46 -10.81
N ILE A 94 -11.64 -22.54 -10.46
CA ILE A 94 -11.05 -22.48 -9.11
C ILE A 94 -12.13 -22.17 -8.07
N LEU A 95 -12.96 -21.16 -8.31
CA LEU A 95 -14.01 -20.77 -7.37
C LEU A 95 -14.99 -21.92 -7.13
N GLN A 96 -15.41 -22.61 -8.20
CA GLN A 96 -16.28 -23.77 -8.09
C GLN A 96 -15.62 -24.89 -7.30
N LYS A 97 -14.36 -25.23 -7.61
CA LYS A 97 -13.60 -26.26 -6.87
C LYS A 97 -13.52 -25.95 -5.37
N LEU A 98 -13.27 -24.68 -5.02
CA LEU A 98 -13.20 -24.25 -3.62
C LEU A 98 -14.56 -24.28 -2.93
N ARG A 99 -15.64 -23.88 -3.63
CA ARG A 99 -17.01 -23.97 -3.12
C ARG A 99 -17.40 -25.41 -2.86
N ASP A 100 -17.21 -26.29 -3.84
CA ASP A 100 -17.57 -27.72 -3.72
C ASP A 100 -16.88 -28.40 -2.53
N LYS A 101 -15.68 -27.95 -2.14
CA LYS A 101 -14.91 -28.53 -1.04
C LYS A 101 -15.14 -27.88 0.31
N PHE A 102 -15.25 -26.56 0.37
CA PHE A 102 -15.22 -25.79 1.61
C PHE A 102 -16.54 -25.09 1.96
N GLU A 103 -17.46 -24.96 1.01
CA GLU A 103 -18.76 -24.33 1.24
C GLU A 103 -19.77 -25.37 1.76
N VAL A 104 -20.31 -25.12 2.95
CA VAL A 104 -21.36 -25.92 3.60
C VAL A 104 -22.58 -25.03 3.75
N ILE A 105 -23.56 -25.22 2.86
CA ILE A 105 -24.85 -24.52 2.91
C ILE A 105 -25.88 -25.47 3.49
N LYS A 106 -26.64 -25.01 4.50
CA LYS A 106 -27.81 -25.75 4.98
C LYS A 106 -28.87 -25.68 3.90
N ASP A 107 -29.02 -26.76 3.15
CA ASP A 107 -30.07 -26.84 2.15
C ASP A 107 -31.41 -26.75 2.90
N SER A 108 -32.15 -25.66 2.69
CA SER A 108 -33.51 -25.52 3.22
C SER A 108 -34.53 -26.28 2.34
N GLY A 109 -34.04 -27.25 1.56
CA GLY A 109 -34.82 -28.12 0.70
C GLY A 109 -35.75 -29.04 1.49
N LEU A 110 -37.03 -28.69 1.51
CA LEU A 110 -38.11 -29.64 1.77
C LEU A 110 -38.12 -30.66 0.62
N SER A 111 -37.51 -31.83 0.80
CA SER A 111 -37.65 -32.97 -0.12
C SER A 111 -38.98 -33.68 0.14
N VAL A 112 -39.97 -33.50 -0.73
CA VAL A 112 -41.20 -34.30 -0.73
C VAL A 112 -40.98 -35.49 -1.68
N THR A 113 -40.67 -36.66 -1.13
CA THR A 113 -40.80 -37.94 -1.84
C THR A 113 -42.26 -38.37 -1.79
N SER A 114 -42.89 -38.52 -2.97
CA SER A 114 -44.21 -39.14 -3.10
C SER A 114 -44.03 -40.60 -3.52
N ASP A 115 -44.60 -41.52 -2.76
CA ASP A 115 -44.47 -42.98 -2.93
C ASP A 115 -45.19 -43.56 -4.17
N ASN A 116 -45.68 -42.73 -5.09
CA ASN A 116 -46.29 -43.22 -6.33
C ASN A 116 -45.82 -42.41 -7.54
N ASN A 117 -45.49 -43.14 -8.59
CA ASN A 117 -44.63 -42.80 -9.72
C ASN A 117 -45.17 -41.75 -10.73
N ASP A 118 -45.86 -40.70 -10.26
CA ASP A 118 -46.30 -39.56 -11.09
C ASP A 118 -45.71 -38.26 -10.54
N THR A 119 -44.54 -37.86 -11.06
CA THR A 119 -43.96 -36.54 -10.79
C THR A 119 -44.73 -35.47 -11.54
N LYS A 120 -45.64 -34.78 -10.86
CA LYS A 120 -46.14 -33.48 -11.34
C LYS A 120 -45.39 -32.37 -10.60
N LEU A 121 -44.61 -31.59 -11.34
CA LEU A 121 -43.97 -30.37 -10.83
C LEU A 121 -45.08 -29.42 -10.37
N LEU A 122 -45.23 -29.25 -9.05
CA LEU A 122 -46.05 -28.18 -8.50
C LEU A 122 -45.18 -26.93 -8.46
N ASP A 123 -45.65 -25.88 -9.13
CA ASP A 123 -44.99 -24.59 -9.22
C ASP A 123 -45.13 -23.89 -7.86
N ILE A 124 -44.14 -24.05 -6.98
CA ILE A 124 -44.15 -23.42 -5.65
C ILE A 124 -43.64 -22.00 -5.81
N LYS A 125 -44.56 -21.06 -6.01
CA LYS A 125 -44.25 -19.62 -5.98
C LYS A 125 -44.21 -19.14 -4.52
N THR A 126 -43.08 -19.37 -3.85
CA THR A 126 -42.87 -18.94 -2.46
C THR A 126 -42.92 -17.42 -2.37
N THR A 127 -43.99 -16.87 -1.80
CA THR A 127 -44.03 -15.49 -1.33
C THR A 127 -43.74 -15.49 0.16
N THR A 128 -42.74 -14.72 0.54
CA THR A 128 -42.17 -14.55 1.88
C THR A 128 -43.22 -14.56 3.00
N VAL A 129 -43.00 -15.35 4.05
CA VAL A 129 -43.76 -15.24 5.30
C VAL A 129 -42.80 -15.19 6.48
N SER A 130 -42.81 -14.05 7.18
CA SER A 130 -42.22 -13.90 8.51
C SER A 130 -43.09 -14.61 9.55
N SER A 131 -42.41 -15.27 10.51
CA SER A 131 -42.92 -15.79 11.79
C SER A 131 -43.96 -16.92 11.75
N THR A 132 -43.45 -18.13 11.96
CA THR A 132 -43.98 -19.23 12.81
C THR A 132 -45.28 -19.93 12.43
N THR A 133 -45.96 -19.62 11.31
CA THR A 133 -46.98 -20.53 10.76
C THR A 133 -46.98 -20.52 9.24
N ALA A 134 -46.59 -21.61 8.60
CA ALA A 134 -46.86 -21.84 7.19
C ALA A 134 -48.26 -22.48 7.07
N VAL A 135 -49.26 -21.69 6.70
CA VAL A 135 -50.57 -22.24 6.32
C VAL A 135 -50.48 -22.67 4.86
N VAL A 136 -50.42 -23.98 4.65
CA VAL A 136 -50.54 -24.58 3.31
C VAL A 136 -52.01 -24.75 3.00
N THR A 137 -52.58 -23.83 2.22
CA THR A 137 -53.94 -23.99 1.68
C THR A 137 -53.85 -24.72 0.35
N THR A 138 -54.04 -26.04 0.37
CA THR A 138 -54.30 -26.81 -0.85
C THR A 138 -55.78 -26.77 -1.18
N THR A 139 -56.12 -26.28 -2.38
CA THR A 139 -57.47 -26.39 -2.94
C THR A 139 -57.69 -27.84 -3.39
N SER A 140 -57.99 -28.72 -2.45
CA SER A 140 -58.47 -30.07 -2.75
C SER A 140 -59.33 -30.59 -1.62
N THR A 141 -60.61 -30.77 -1.94
CA THR A 141 -61.65 -31.39 -1.13
C THR A 141 -61.20 -32.79 -0.70
N THR A 142 -60.75 -32.96 0.54
CA THR A 142 -60.97 -34.10 1.45
C THR A 142 -59.99 -34.02 2.61
N SER A 143 -60.53 -33.84 3.82
CA SER A 143 -59.79 -33.78 5.08
C SER A 143 -59.13 -35.12 5.41
N THR A 144 -57.80 -35.16 5.48
CA THR A 144 -57.09 -36.20 6.23
C THR A 144 -55.97 -35.55 7.03
N THR A 145 -56.10 -35.57 8.35
CA THR A 145 -55.11 -35.07 9.30
C THR A 145 -53.97 -36.08 9.39
N SER A 146 -52.84 -35.76 8.76
CA SER A 146 -51.58 -36.45 9.00
C SER A 146 -50.70 -35.55 9.87
N THR A 147 -50.44 -35.97 11.10
CA THR A 147 -49.46 -35.32 11.98
C THR A 147 -48.08 -35.38 11.34
N ILE A 148 -47.59 -34.22 10.90
CA ILE A 148 -46.19 -34.03 10.53
C ILE A 148 -45.40 -33.97 11.85
N SER A 149 -44.81 -35.11 12.25
CA SER A 149 -43.80 -35.14 13.30
C SER A 149 -42.65 -34.22 12.89
N ALA A 150 -42.35 -33.24 13.73
CA ALA A 150 -41.30 -32.25 13.51
C ALA A 150 -39.99 -32.94 13.10
N ILE A 151 -39.45 -32.50 11.96
CA ILE A 151 -38.07 -32.80 11.56
C ILE A 151 -37.15 -32.25 12.66
N ASP A 152 -36.30 -33.13 13.14
CA ASP A 152 -35.25 -32.92 14.14
C ASP A 152 -34.47 -31.63 13.84
N GLN A 153 -34.59 -30.64 14.73
CA GLN A 153 -33.87 -29.36 14.66
C GLN A 153 -32.45 -29.45 15.24
N ASN A 154 -31.95 -30.64 15.57
CA ASN A 154 -30.68 -30.80 16.24
C ASN A 154 -29.55 -31.29 15.31
N SER A 155 -29.28 -30.49 14.28
CA SER A 155 -28.01 -30.55 13.55
C SER A 155 -27.36 -29.17 13.65
N ASP A 156 -26.41 -29.04 14.60
CA ASP A 156 -25.45 -27.93 14.77
C ASP A 156 -24.50 -27.81 13.55
N VAL A 157 -25.04 -27.85 12.33
CA VAL A 157 -24.24 -27.58 11.14
C VAL A 157 -24.18 -26.06 10.97
N VAL A 158 -23.07 -25.49 11.43
CA VAL A 158 -22.74 -24.08 11.21
C VAL A 158 -22.57 -23.87 9.71
N GLU A 159 -23.39 -23.00 9.11
CA GLU A 159 -23.23 -22.62 7.69
C GLU A 159 -21.86 -21.98 7.48
N ASN A 160 -21.09 -22.52 6.54
CA ASN A 160 -19.81 -21.96 6.14
C ASN A 160 -19.85 -21.61 4.65
N ARG A 161 -20.04 -20.34 4.34
CA ARG A 161 -20.10 -19.84 2.96
C ARG A 161 -18.76 -19.25 2.58
N LEU A 162 -18.33 -19.56 1.35
CA LEU A 162 -17.16 -18.95 0.74
C LEU A 162 -17.57 -17.66 0.01
N ILE A 163 -17.00 -16.56 0.46
CA ILE A 163 -17.21 -15.23 -0.10
C ILE A 163 -15.97 -14.86 -0.91
N GLU A 164 -16.16 -14.45 -2.15
CA GLU A 164 -15.10 -13.83 -2.95
C GLU A 164 -15.11 -12.33 -2.64
N ASP A 165 -14.08 -11.87 -1.93
CA ASP A 165 -13.96 -10.46 -1.55
C ASP A 165 -13.42 -9.65 -2.72
N ARG A 166 -12.42 -10.19 -3.43
CA ARG A 166 -11.76 -9.52 -4.55
C ARG A 166 -11.04 -10.51 -5.46
N ILE A 167 -11.16 -10.30 -6.76
CA ILE A 167 -10.24 -10.83 -7.76
C ILE A 167 -9.54 -9.68 -8.50
N GLU A 168 -8.23 -9.80 -8.66
CA GLU A 168 -7.44 -8.89 -9.48
C GLU A 168 -6.50 -9.69 -10.36
N THR A 169 -6.61 -9.51 -11.67
CA THR A 169 -5.80 -10.22 -12.67
C THR A 169 -5.13 -9.23 -13.61
N ILE A 170 -3.81 -9.32 -13.71
CA ILE A 170 -2.99 -8.44 -14.54
C ILE A 170 -2.19 -9.28 -15.52
N GLY A 171 -2.38 -9.01 -16.81
CA GLY A 171 -1.63 -9.66 -17.88
C GLY A 171 -0.13 -9.29 -17.84
N PRO A 172 0.79 -10.24 -18.11
CA PRO A 172 2.24 -9.97 -18.10
C PRO A 172 2.67 -8.82 -19.02
N ALA A 173 2.01 -8.67 -20.18
CA ALA A 173 2.28 -7.59 -21.12
C ALA A 173 1.91 -6.21 -20.53
N VAL A 174 0.78 -6.15 -19.81
CA VAL A 174 0.32 -4.93 -19.12
C VAL A 174 1.29 -4.61 -17.98
N GLY A 175 1.69 -5.60 -17.17
CA GLY A 175 2.61 -5.38 -16.05
C GLY A 175 3.97 -4.83 -16.47
N LEU A 176 4.56 -5.36 -17.55
CA LEU A 176 5.81 -4.81 -18.12
C LEU A 176 5.63 -3.37 -18.62
N GLN A 177 4.48 -3.07 -19.23
CA GLN A 177 4.19 -1.72 -19.69
C GLN A 177 4.06 -0.75 -18.50
N LEU A 178 3.36 -1.15 -17.43
CA LEU A 178 3.22 -0.39 -16.20
C LEU A 178 4.59 -0.10 -15.58
N GLN A 179 5.45 -1.11 -15.43
CA GLN A 179 6.79 -0.94 -14.88
C GLN A 179 7.61 0.11 -15.65
N LYS A 180 7.63 0.01 -16.99
CA LYS A 180 8.37 0.96 -17.83
C LYS A 180 7.81 2.38 -17.70
N ARG A 181 6.48 2.53 -17.72
CA ARG A 181 5.80 3.82 -17.56
C ARG A 181 6.08 4.45 -16.20
N SER A 182 6.10 3.67 -15.13
CA SER A 182 6.44 4.15 -13.78
C SER A 182 7.85 4.74 -13.73
N ILE A 183 8.84 4.10 -14.36
CA ILE A 183 10.21 4.62 -14.43
C ILE A 183 10.28 5.92 -15.24
N GLU A 184 9.60 5.98 -16.38
CA GLU A 184 9.51 7.19 -17.21
C GLU A 184 8.94 8.39 -16.42
N VAL A 185 7.86 8.17 -15.67
CA VAL A 185 7.21 9.20 -14.84
C VAL A 185 8.14 9.68 -13.72
N VAL A 186 8.81 8.77 -13.02
CA VAL A 186 9.75 9.13 -11.95
C VAL A 186 10.88 10.03 -12.47
N ILE A 187 11.49 9.68 -13.61
CA ILE A 187 12.55 10.48 -14.23
C ILE A 187 12.02 11.86 -14.65
N ALA A 188 10.85 11.90 -15.29
CA ALA A 188 10.23 13.15 -15.72
C ALA A 188 9.96 14.11 -14.54
N VAL A 189 9.47 13.60 -13.41
CA VAL A 189 9.21 14.41 -12.21
C VAL A 189 10.50 14.92 -11.57
N VAL A 190 11.54 14.09 -11.46
CA VAL A 190 12.85 14.54 -10.94
C VAL A 190 13.41 15.67 -11.80
N LEU A 191 13.37 15.54 -13.13
CA LEU A 191 13.81 16.59 -14.05
C LEU A 191 12.97 17.86 -13.90
N ALA A 192 11.65 17.74 -13.80
CA ALA A 192 10.75 18.87 -13.60
C ALA A 192 11.06 19.63 -12.29
N ILE A 193 11.34 18.90 -11.20
CA ILE A 193 11.76 19.47 -9.92
C ILE A 193 13.08 20.24 -10.06
N VAL A 194 14.09 19.66 -10.72
CA VAL A 194 15.39 20.33 -10.94
C VAL A 194 15.19 21.64 -11.70
N LEU A 195 14.44 21.60 -12.80
CA LEU A 195 14.15 22.77 -13.63
C LEU A 195 13.37 23.83 -12.86
N PHE A 196 12.37 23.41 -12.07
CA PHE A 196 11.58 24.31 -11.24
C PHE A 196 12.45 25.02 -10.20
N ILE A 197 13.31 24.31 -9.47
CA ILE A 197 14.20 24.92 -8.46
C ILE A 197 15.22 25.83 -9.14
N ALA A 198 15.80 25.41 -10.27
CA ALA A 198 16.69 26.27 -11.04
C ALA A 198 16.01 27.59 -11.47
N TYR A 199 14.76 27.53 -11.90
CA TYR A 199 13.95 28.70 -12.24
C TYR A 199 13.60 29.56 -11.01
N ALA A 200 13.10 28.94 -9.94
CA ALA A 200 12.66 29.63 -8.73
C ALA A 200 13.80 30.40 -8.04
N PHE A 201 15.00 29.82 -7.99
CA PHE A 201 16.16 30.40 -7.31
C PHE A 201 17.09 31.22 -8.21
N ARG A 202 16.75 31.43 -9.49
CA ARG A 202 17.62 32.13 -10.48
C ARG A 202 18.16 33.49 -10.02
N LYS A 203 17.41 34.22 -9.18
CA LYS A 203 17.75 35.59 -8.74
C LYS A 203 18.68 35.67 -7.51
N VAL A 204 19.22 34.56 -7.03
CA VAL A 204 20.12 34.52 -5.85
C VAL A 204 21.51 34.04 -6.28
N ALA A 205 22.33 34.97 -6.77
CA ALA A 205 23.61 34.62 -7.38
C ALA A 205 24.80 34.57 -6.39
N LYS A 206 24.67 35.17 -5.20
CA LYS A 206 25.75 35.25 -4.20
C LYS A 206 25.23 34.91 -2.79
N PRO A 207 26.01 34.22 -1.95
CA PRO A 207 27.36 33.69 -2.19
C PRO A 207 27.37 32.30 -2.86
N VAL A 208 26.19 31.71 -3.10
CA VAL A 208 26.03 30.39 -3.69
C VAL A 208 25.21 30.54 -4.98
N SER A 209 25.70 30.00 -6.10
CA SER A 209 24.97 30.07 -7.37
C SER A 209 23.64 29.33 -7.32
N SER A 210 22.63 29.83 -8.03
CA SER A 210 21.26 29.32 -8.05
C SER A 210 21.14 27.82 -8.33
N TRP A 211 21.97 27.28 -9.24
CA TRP A 211 21.95 25.86 -9.59
C TRP A 211 22.39 24.94 -8.44
N LYS A 212 23.22 25.43 -7.51
CA LYS A 212 23.67 24.65 -6.34
C LYS A 212 22.51 24.38 -5.38
N TYR A 213 21.52 25.29 -5.28
CA TYR A 213 20.29 25.03 -4.53
C TYR A 213 19.50 23.87 -5.16
N GLY A 214 19.36 23.87 -6.49
CA GLY A 214 18.76 22.77 -7.25
C GLY A 214 19.43 21.42 -6.97
N VAL A 215 20.74 21.34 -7.17
CA VAL A 215 21.49 20.09 -6.94
C VAL A 215 21.39 19.63 -5.48
N THR A 216 21.45 20.56 -4.54
CA THR A 216 21.34 20.23 -3.11
C THR A 216 19.97 19.64 -2.76
N ALA A 217 18.90 20.22 -3.30
CA ALA A 217 17.54 19.71 -3.12
C ALA A 217 17.36 18.33 -3.76
N VAL A 218 17.95 18.10 -4.93
CA VAL A 218 17.92 16.79 -5.60
C VAL A 218 18.65 15.73 -4.79
N ILE A 219 19.82 16.05 -4.22
CA ILE A 219 20.55 15.10 -3.36
C ILE A 219 19.72 14.75 -2.11
N ALA A 220 19.05 15.73 -1.50
CA ALA A 220 18.16 15.48 -0.37
C ALA A 220 16.96 14.59 -0.78
N LEU A 221 16.32 14.87 -1.91
CA LEU A 221 15.24 14.03 -2.45
C LEU A 221 15.71 12.60 -2.71
N VAL A 222 16.87 12.42 -3.35
CA VAL A 222 17.43 11.08 -3.62
C VAL A 222 17.68 10.34 -2.31
N HIS A 223 18.19 11.02 -1.29
CA HIS A 223 18.38 10.44 0.04
C HIS A 223 17.06 9.89 0.63
N ASP A 224 15.96 10.65 0.53
CA ASP A 224 14.67 10.26 1.12
C ASP A 224 14.05 9.06 0.41
N VAL A 225 14.17 9.05 -0.92
CA VAL A 225 13.60 8.02 -1.78
C VAL A 225 14.38 6.72 -1.68
N VAL A 226 15.71 6.79 -1.74
CA VAL A 226 16.56 5.61 -1.55
C VAL A 226 16.42 5.08 -0.14
N GLY A 227 16.29 5.96 0.87
CA GLY A 227 16.01 5.55 2.24
C GLY A 227 14.70 4.76 2.35
N THR A 228 13.63 5.26 1.72
CA THR A 228 12.32 4.59 1.74
C THR A 228 12.35 3.27 0.97
N ILE A 229 12.98 3.25 -0.21
CA ILE A 229 13.19 2.03 -1.01
C ILE A 229 14.03 0.99 -0.23
N GLY A 230 15.06 1.42 0.50
CA GLY A 230 15.89 0.54 1.32
C GLY A 230 15.11 -0.14 2.45
N VAL A 231 14.19 0.58 3.09
CA VAL A 231 13.28 -0.02 4.08
C VAL A 231 12.35 -1.03 3.41
N PHE A 232 11.80 -0.72 2.25
CA PHE A 232 10.93 -1.67 1.52
C PHE A 232 11.68 -2.90 0.99
N ALA A 233 12.95 -2.76 0.62
CA ALA A 233 13.80 -3.91 0.28
C ALA A 233 14.00 -4.85 1.49
N LEU A 234 14.21 -4.28 2.67
CA LEU A 234 14.30 -5.02 3.92
C LEU A 234 12.97 -5.73 4.25
N LEU A 235 11.84 -5.01 4.15
CA LEU A 235 10.52 -5.58 4.39
C LEU A 235 10.16 -6.66 3.38
N GLY A 236 10.55 -6.50 2.11
CA GLY A 236 10.36 -7.52 1.08
C GLY A 236 11.10 -8.82 1.40
N LYS A 237 12.29 -8.74 1.99
CA LYS A 237 13.08 -9.91 2.38
C LYS A 237 12.51 -10.66 3.58
N PHE A 238 12.17 -9.94 4.64
CA PHE A 238 11.81 -10.55 5.93
C PHE A 238 10.31 -10.81 6.09
N TYR A 239 9.48 -9.92 5.54
CA TYR A 239 8.02 -9.97 5.67
C TYR A 239 7.31 -10.24 4.34
N GLY A 240 8.05 -10.42 3.25
CA GLY A 240 7.49 -10.75 1.94
C GLY A 240 6.70 -9.60 1.28
N VAL A 241 6.85 -8.37 1.79
CA VAL A 241 6.16 -7.17 1.32
C VAL A 241 6.48 -6.89 -0.14
N GLU A 242 5.45 -6.65 -0.92
CA GLU A 242 5.54 -6.36 -2.35
C GLU A 242 5.36 -4.86 -2.61
N VAL A 243 5.96 -4.40 -3.70
CA VAL A 243 5.78 -3.03 -4.19
C VAL A 243 4.89 -3.05 -5.43
N ASP A 244 3.77 -2.34 -5.35
CA ASP A 244 2.75 -2.23 -6.40
C ASP A 244 2.66 -0.77 -6.91
N ILE A 245 1.71 -0.47 -7.80
CA ILE A 245 1.48 0.91 -8.29
C ILE A 245 1.26 1.90 -7.14
N PRO A 246 0.50 1.60 -6.06
CA PRO A 246 0.38 2.50 -4.93
C PRO A 246 1.73 2.90 -4.34
N PHE A 247 2.70 1.98 -4.28
CA PHE A 247 4.04 2.32 -3.80
C PHE A 247 4.72 3.38 -4.69
N VAL A 248 4.60 3.28 -6.02
CA VAL A 248 5.11 4.30 -6.95
C VAL A 248 4.41 5.64 -6.73
N VAL A 249 3.09 5.63 -6.54
CA VAL A 249 2.31 6.84 -6.23
C VAL A 249 2.75 7.46 -4.90
N ALA A 250 3.05 6.65 -3.89
CA ALA A 250 3.61 7.12 -2.64
C ALA A 250 4.96 7.80 -2.86
N MET A 251 5.85 7.22 -3.67
CA MET A 251 7.15 7.82 -3.98
C MET A 251 7.00 9.18 -4.66
N LEU A 252 6.08 9.30 -5.63
CA LEU A 252 5.78 10.57 -6.30
C LEU A 252 5.25 11.63 -5.32
N THR A 253 4.45 11.20 -4.35
CA THR A 253 3.93 12.07 -3.29
C THR A 253 5.05 12.53 -2.35
N VAL A 254 5.96 11.62 -1.98
CA VAL A 254 7.15 11.94 -1.16
C VAL A 254 8.04 12.96 -1.85
N PHE A 255 8.21 12.88 -3.18
CA PHE A 255 8.98 13.89 -3.93
C PHE A 255 8.40 15.30 -3.70
N GLY A 256 7.07 15.43 -3.78
CA GLY A 256 6.38 16.70 -3.57
C GLY A 256 6.56 17.24 -2.15
N TYR A 257 6.34 16.38 -1.14
CA TYR A 257 6.46 16.79 0.27
C TYR A 257 7.91 17.16 0.66
N SER A 258 8.89 16.35 0.27
CA SER A 258 10.32 16.61 0.57
C SER A 258 10.82 17.90 -0.08
N VAL A 259 10.47 18.12 -1.35
CA VAL A 259 10.88 19.33 -2.09
C VAL A 259 10.20 20.57 -1.55
N ASN A 260 8.91 20.51 -1.22
CA ASN A 260 8.18 21.64 -0.65
C ASN A 260 8.86 22.16 0.63
N ASP A 261 9.24 21.26 1.54
CA ASP A 261 9.90 21.67 2.78
C ASP A 261 11.29 22.25 2.52
N THR A 262 12.06 21.64 1.61
CA THR A 262 13.37 22.16 1.17
C THR A 262 13.25 23.57 0.59
N ILE A 263 12.23 23.85 -0.24
CA ILE A 263 12.00 25.16 -0.83
C ILE A 263 11.68 26.20 0.25
N ILE A 264 10.84 25.87 1.24
CA ILE A 264 10.49 26.79 2.32
C ILE A 264 11.73 27.21 3.11
N VAL A 265 12.59 26.25 3.46
CA VAL A 265 13.84 26.55 4.18
C VAL A 265 14.77 27.39 3.31
N PHE A 266 14.93 27.04 2.02
CA PHE A 266 15.80 27.78 1.10
C PHE A 266 15.31 29.19 0.81
N ASP A 267 14.00 29.41 0.70
CA ASP A 267 13.43 30.74 0.48
C ASP A 267 13.63 31.63 1.72
N ARG A 268 13.49 31.07 2.92
CA ARG A 268 13.83 31.83 4.15
C ARG A 268 15.32 32.15 4.25
N ILE A 269 16.20 31.21 3.87
CA ILE A 269 17.65 31.47 3.81
C ILE A 269 17.92 32.61 2.82
N ARG A 270 17.30 32.58 1.64
CA ARG A 270 17.39 33.64 0.64
C ARG A 270 16.93 34.99 1.18
N GLU A 271 15.76 35.06 1.81
CA GLU A 271 15.25 36.29 2.41
C GLU A 271 16.24 36.85 3.44
N ASN A 272 16.81 35.97 4.28
CA ASN A 272 17.81 36.37 5.26
C ASN A 272 19.13 36.84 4.61
N LEU A 273 19.55 36.28 3.47
CA LEU A 273 20.73 36.76 2.74
C LEU A 273 20.53 38.17 2.18
N ILE A 274 19.32 38.48 1.73
CA ILE A 274 18.97 39.83 1.25
C ILE A 274 18.95 40.82 2.42
N LYS A 275 18.45 40.40 3.59
CA LYS A 275 18.27 41.27 4.76
C LYS A 275 19.54 41.47 5.60
N TYR A 276 20.34 40.43 5.78
CA TYR A 276 21.48 40.41 6.71
C TYR A 276 22.84 40.28 6.00
N GLY A 277 22.85 40.18 4.66
CA GLY A 277 24.06 39.99 3.88
C GLY A 277 24.60 38.56 3.94
N TYR A 278 25.81 38.35 3.40
CA TYR A 278 26.41 37.03 3.18
C TYR A 278 27.77 36.80 3.85
N GLU A 279 28.25 37.77 4.65
CA GLU A 279 29.56 37.69 5.32
C GLU A 279 29.64 36.51 6.29
N LYS A 280 28.56 36.29 7.05
CA LYS A 280 28.40 35.16 7.98
C LYS A 280 27.37 34.15 7.49
N PHE A 281 27.63 33.58 6.31
CA PHE A 281 26.70 32.66 5.63
C PHE A 281 26.18 31.53 6.54
N ASP A 282 27.05 30.89 7.32
CA ASP A 282 26.68 29.84 8.29
C ASP A 282 25.62 30.30 9.30
N GLU A 283 25.76 31.52 9.84
CA GLU A 283 24.83 32.09 10.81
C GLU A 283 23.48 32.43 10.16
N VAL A 284 23.52 32.95 8.94
CA VAL A 284 22.33 33.28 8.13
C VAL A 284 21.53 32.02 7.82
N VAL A 285 22.21 30.94 7.39
CA VAL A 285 21.57 29.64 7.14
C VAL A 285 20.97 29.08 8.42
N ASN A 286 21.72 29.06 9.53
CA ASN A 286 21.22 28.56 10.80
C ASN A 286 20.03 29.39 11.32
N LYS A 287 20.00 30.71 11.05
CA LYS A 287 18.85 31.57 11.36
C LYS A 287 17.63 31.22 10.52
N GLY A 288 17.81 30.98 9.22
CA GLY A 288 16.75 30.54 8.32
C GLY A 288 16.10 29.23 8.78
N ILE A 289 16.92 28.21 9.04
CA ILE A 289 16.44 26.91 9.55
C ILE A 289 15.62 27.10 10.84
N LYS A 290 16.12 27.87 11.81
CA LYS A 290 15.39 28.10 13.08
C LYS A 290 14.04 28.80 12.88
N GLN A 291 13.94 29.71 11.90
CA GLN A 291 12.69 30.43 11.63
C GLN A 291 11.64 29.55 10.96
N THR A 292 12.05 28.53 10.20
CA THR A 292 11.14 27.61 9.50
C THR A 292 10.88 26.33 10.27
N LEU A 293 11.74 25.96 11.21
CA LEU A 293 11.71 24.67 11.93
C LEU A 293 10.33 24.31 12.48
N SER A 294 9.67 25.23 13.20
CA SER A 294 8.34 24.97 13.79
C SER A 294 7.29 24.73 12.71
N ARG A 295 7.33 25.49 11.61
CA ARG A 295 6.40 25.31 10.48
C ARG A 295 6.62 23.96 9.81
N SER A 296 7.86 23.63 9.46
CA SER A 296 8.23 22.37 8.80
C SER A 296 7.80 21.16 9.62
N ILE A 297 8.15 21.15 10.91
CA ILE A 297 7.77 20.07 11.83
C ILE A 297 6.25 19.96 11.95
N ASN A 298 5.54 21.08 12.15
CA ASN A 298 4.09 21.04 12.34
C ASN A 298 3.36 20.55 11.07
N THR A 299 3.76 21.03 9.88
CA THR A 299 3.16 20.60 8.61
C THR A 299 3.35 19.09 8.42
N SER A 300 4.57 18.58 8.57
CA SER A 300 4.83 17.15 8.43
C SER A 300 4.15 16.33 9.52
N PHE A 301 4.15 16.80 10.77
CA PHE A 301 3.49 16.12 11.88
C PHE A 301 1.99 15.96 11.67
N THR A 302 1.30 17.00 11.19
CA THR A 302 -0.15 16.89 10.90
C THR A 302 -0.45 15.85 9.82
N VAL A 303 0.41 15.74 8.80
CA VAL A 303 0.24 14.72 7.75
C VAL A 303 0.56 13.34 8.30
N LEU A 304 1.63 13.21 9.09
CA LEU A 304 1.98 11.96 9.74
C LEU A 304 0.86 11.46 10.66
N LEU A 305 0.16 12.33 11.39
CA LEU A 305 -0.98 11.92 12.22
C LEU A 305 -2.10 11.26 11.38
N VAL A 306 -2.45 11.87 10.24
CA VAL A 306 -3.45 11.30 9.32
C VAL A 306 -2.96 9.96 8.76
N LEU A 307 -1.70 9.90 8.35
CA LEU A 307 -1.13 8.66 7.80
C LEU A 307 -1.01 7.56 8.85
N PHE A 308 -0.72 7.89 10.11
CA PHE A 308 -0.71 6.91 11.20
C PHE A 308 -2.11 6.35 11.45
N ALA A 309 -3.15 7.18 11.43
CA ALA A 309 -4.52 6.69 11.52
C ALA A 309 -4.86 5.77 10.33
N MET A 310 -4.46 6.17 9.12
CA MET A 310 -4.64 5.36 7.91
C MET A 310 -3.82 4.06 7.91
N PHE A 311 -2.66 4.04 8.57
CA PHE A 311 -1.82 2.85 8.72
C PHE A 311 -2.40 1.86 9.74
N LEU A 312 -2.90 2.37 10.87
CA LEU A 312 -3.45 1.55 11.96
C LEU A 312 -4.88 1.05 11.68
N PHE A 313 -5.71 1.89 11.05
CA PHE A 313 -7.14 1.60 10.83
C PHE A 313 -7.49 1.38 9.36
N GLY A 314 -6.53 1.55 8.43
CA GLY A 314 -6.75 1.26 7.01
C GLY A 314 -6.72 -0.24 6.72
N GLY A 315 -7.36 -0.64 5.63
CA GLY A 315 -7.33 -2.02 5.16
C GLY A 315 -5.98 -2.41 4.52
N GLY A 316 -5.82 -3.70 4.24
CA GLY A 316 -4.58 -4.28 3.70
C GLY A 316 -4.10 -3.62 2.39
N SER A 317 -5.02 -3.13 1.57
CA SER A 317 -4.72 -2.48 0.27
C SER A 317 -3.95 -1.16 0.41
N ILE A 318 -4.13 -0.41 1.51
CA ILE A 318 -3.49 0.90 1.72
C ILE A 318 -2.46 0.90 2.85
N HIS A 319 -2.27 -0.23 3.52
CA HIS A 319 -1.37 -0.36 4.66
C HIS A 319 0.08 -0.06 4.26
N TYR A 320 0.61 -0.75 3.24
CA TYR A 320 1.98 -0.50 2.76
C TYR A 320 2.12 0.82 2.00
N PHE A 321 1.04 1.30 1.37
CA PHE A 321 1.00 2.63 0.77
C PHE A 321 1.19 3.75 1.82
N SER A 322 0.43 3.71 2.91
CA SER A 322 0.56 4.68 4.01
C SER A 322 1.90 4.57 4.72
N LEU A 323 2.43 3.36 4.91
CA LEU A 323 3.77 3.14 5.48
C LEU A 323 4.86 3.79 4.63
N ALA A 324 4.80 3.66 3.31
CA ALA A 324 5.74 4.30 2.39
C ALA A 324 5.71 5.83 2.52
N LEU A 325 4.51 6.43 2.64
CA LEU A 325 4.35 7.86 2.86
C LEU A 325 4.90 8.30 4.23
N ILE A 326 4.63 7.54 5.30
CA ILE A 326 5.13 7.84 6.65
C ILE A 326 6.66 7.92 6.63
N ILE A 327 7.31 6.89 6.11
CA ILE A 327 8.78 6.82 6.06
C ILE A 327 9.33 7.95 5.19
N GLY A 328 8.78 8.13 3.99
CA GLY A 328 9.29 9.13 3.05
C GLY A 328 9.09 10.57 3.52
N ILE A 329 7.93 10.90 4.12
CA ILE A 329 7.69 12.24 4.67
C ILE A 329 8.58 12.49 5.89
N PHE A 330 8.74 11.50 6.77
CA PHE A 330 9.65 11.61 7.92
C PHE A 330 11.10 11.87 7.47
N LEU A 331 11.59 11.11 6.50
CA LEU A 331 12.93 11.31 5.92
C LEU A 331 13.04 12.67 5.23
N GLY A 332 12.01 13.10 4.50
CA GLY A 332 11.95 14.39 3.82
C GLY A 332 12.04 15.59 4.76
N THR A 333 11.31 15.56 5.88
CA THR A 333 11.42 16.60 6.92
C THR A 333 12.82 16.62 7.54
N TYR A 334 13.42 15.45 7.75
CA TYR A 334 14.77 15.36 8.28
C TYR A 334 15.82 15.90 7.28
N SER A 335 15.75 15.50 6.01
CA SER A 335 16.74 15.86 5.01
C SER A 335 16.70 17.34 4.63
N SER A 336 15.52 17.97 4.53
CA SER A 336 15.37 19.41 4.24
C SER A 336 16.09 20.28 5.29
N ILE A 337 15.93 19.94 6.58
CA ILE A 337 16.43 20.69 7.73
C ILE A 337 17.90 20.39 8.01
N PHE A 338 18.27 19.11 8.06
CA PHE A 338 19.55 18.65 8.59
C PHE A 338 20.58 18.27 7.52
N LEU A 339 20.15 18.01 6.28
CA LEU A 339 21.05 17.64 5.18
C LEU A 339 21.19 18.77 4.15
N ALA A 340 20.08 19.20 3.54
CA ALA A 340 20.08 20.15 2.43
C ALA A 340 20.68 21.51 2.83
N SER A 341 20.18 22.10 3.92
CA SER A 341 20.60 23.44 4.34
C SER A 341 22.08 23.51 4.77
N PRO A 342 22.61 22.58 5.59
CA PRO A 342 24.04 22.56 5.90
C PRO A 342 24.93 22.22 4.69
N MET A 343 24.43 21.49 3.70
CA MET A 343 25.18 21.15 2.50
C MET A 343 25.48 22.38 1.63
N LEU A 344 24.56 23.36 1.56
CA LEU A 344 24.84 24.66 0.95
C LEU A 344 26.02 25.38 1.60
N VAL A 345 26.13 25.30 2.92
CA VAL A 345 27.22 25.93 3.69
C VAL A 345 28.56 25.27 3.37
N VAL A 346 28.61 23.94 3.32
CA VAL A 346 29.82 23.23 2.93
C VAL A 346 30.25 23.59 1.51
N TRP A 347 29.30 23.63 0.58
CA TRP A 347 29.61 23.96 -0.81
C TRP A 347 30.12 25.40 -0.96
N GLN A 348 29.57 26.35 -0.18
CA GLN A 348 30.06 27.73 -0.15
C GLN A 348 31.50 27.81 0.37
N LYS A 349 31.84 27.06 1.43
CA LYS A 349 33.20 27.00 1.96
C LYS A 349 34.20 26.36 1.00
N MET A 350 33.80 25.27 0.34
CA MET A 350 34.62 24.61 -0.69
C MET A 350 34.87 25.51 -1.89
N SER A 351 33.90 26.37 -2.26
CA SER A 351 34.03 27.28 -3.40
C SER A 351 34.90 28.52 -3.11
N LYS A 352 35.23 28.79 -1.84
CA LYS A 352 36.11 29.88 -1.41
C LYS A 352 37.58 29.43 -1.24
N LYS A 353 37.81 28.12 -1.18
CA LYS A 353 39.12 27.50 -1.05
C LYS A 353 39.58 27.08 -2.44
#